data_AF-A0A349X4L4-F1
#
_entry.id   AF-A0A349X4L4-F1
#
_cell.length_a   1.000
_cell.length_b   1.000
_cell.length_c   1.000
_cell.angle_alpha   90.00
_cell.angle_beta   90.00
_cell.angle_gamma   90.00
#
_symmetry.space_group_name_H-M   'P 1'
#
loop_
_entity.id
_entity.type
_entity.pdbx_description
1 polymer ?
#
loop_
_entity_poly.entity_id
_entity_poly.type
_entity_poly.pdbx_seq_one_letter_code
_entity_poly.pdbx_strand_id
1 'polypeptide(L)'
;SYFGNYAFSEKLDVEKTILTLGRRIEEVIKKASKTQQMQVLHDLCVMAKANGSVTIAERSVLDSTAVAMSIPTTVVCQAINGLIELD
;
A
#
# COMPACT_ATOMS: atom_id res chain seq x y z
N SER A 1 -21.03 18.21 -25.47
CA SER A 1 -20.37 18.23 -24.15
C SER A 1 -21.38 17.88 -23.08
N TYR A 2 -21.25 16.75 -22.40
CA TYR A 2 -22.13 16.36 -21.30
C TYR A 2 -21.34 15.60 -20.25
N PHE A 3 -21.01 16.27 -19.14
CA PHE A 3 -21.00 15.65 -17.82
C PHE A 3 -21.56 16.69 -16.86
N GLY A 4 -22.85 16.50 -16.55
CA GLY A 4 -23.59 17.32 -15.62
C GLY A 4 -23.08 17.12 -14.20
N ASN A 5 -22.91 18.24 -13.51
CA ASN A 5 -22.99 18.34 -12.05
C ASN A 5 -24.19 17.51 -11.54
N TYR A 6 -24.04 16.86 -10.37
CA TYR A 6 -25.08 16.16 -9.60
C TYR A 6 -25.23 14.64 -9.76
N ALA A 7 -24.15 13.87 -9.63
CA ALA A 7 -24.28 12.46 -9.18
C ALA A 7 -23.13 11.95 -8.30
N PHE A 8 -22.38 12.86 -7.65
CA PHE A 8 -21.51 12.53 -6.51
C PHE A 8 -22.34 12.26 -5.24
N SER A 9 -23.52 11.63 -5.38
CA SER A 9 -24.43 11.37 -4.27
C SER A 9 -23.92 10.21 -3.42
N GLU A 10 -23.23 10.60 -2.35
CA GLU A 10 -23.36 10.10 -0.97
C GLU A 10 -22.92 8.67 -0.61
N LYS A 11 -22.64 7.82 -1.60
CA LYS A 11 -21.98 6.53 -1.39
C LYS A 11 -21.03 6.28 -2.55
N LEU A 12 -20.14 7.24 -2.81
CA LEU A 12 -18.94 6.94 -3.58
C LEU A 12 -18.30 5.76 -2.88
N ASP A 13 -18.42 4.62 -3.53
CA ASP A 13 -18.72 3.34 -2.90
C ASP A 13 -17.47 2.88 -2.16
N VAL A 14 -17.26 3.41 -0.95
CA VAL A 14 -16.01 3.24 -0.19
C VAL A 14 -15.76 1.76 0.01
N GLU A 15 -16.82 0.98 0.24
CA GLU A 15 -16.77 -0.49 0.28
C GLU A 15 -16.35 -1.09 -1.06
N LYS A 16 -16.98 -0.74 -2.20
CA LYS A 16 -16.47 -1.22 -3.50
C LYS A 16 -15.07 -0.71 -3.81
N THR A 17 -14.68 0.45 -3.32
CA THR A 17 -13.35 1.04 -3.55
C THR A 17 -12.31 0.26 -2.75
N ILE A 18 -12.58 -0.06 -1.49
CA ILE A 18 -11.76 -0.92 -0.63
C ILE A 18 -11.69 -2.34 -1.20
N LEU A 19 -12.82 -2.94 -1.60
CA LEU A 19 -12.86 -4.27 -2.22
C LEU A 19 -12.10 -4.30 -3.56
N THR A 20 -12.22 -3.25 -4.36
CA THR A 20 -11.49 -3.13 -5.63
C THR A 20 -10.00 -2.90 -5.39
N LEU A 21 -9.61 -2.12 -4.37
CA LEU A 21 -8.22 -1.97 -3.96
C LEU A 21 -7.63 -3.29 -3.46
N GLY A 22 -8.34 -4.00 -2.57
CA GLY A 22 -7.93 -5.31 -2.06
C GLY A 22 -7.72 -6.32 -3.19
N ARG A 23 -8.67 -6.39 -4.14
CA ARG A 23 -8.55 -7.24 -5.33
C ARG A 23 -7.40 -6.84 -6.25
N ARG A 24 -7.16 -5.53 -6.44
CA ARG A 24 -6.02 -5.05 -7.25
C ARG A 24 -4.69 -5.34 -6.57
N ILE A 25 -4.62 -5.23 -5.24
CA ILE A 25 -3.45 -5.64 -4.45
C ILE A 25 -3.20 -7.14 -4.65
N GLU A 26 -4.23 -7.99 -4.54
CA GLU A 26 -4.09 -9.42 -4.81
C GLU A 26 -3.67 -9.75 -6.25
N GLU A 27 -4.22 -9.05 -7.25
CA GLU A 27 -3.86 -9.27 -8.65
C GLU A 27 -2.43 -8.80 -8.98
N VAL A 28 -1.96 -7.72 -8.35
CA VAL A 28 -0.57 -7.27 -8.42
C VAL A 28 0.34 -8.30 -7.75
N ILE A 29 -0.02 -8.81 -6.56
CA ILE A 29 0.74 -9.86 -5.87
C ILE A 29 0.80 -11.15 -6.70
N LYS A 30 -0.27 -11.52 -7.40
CA LYS A 30 -0.27 -12.74 -8.24
C LYS A 30 0.53 -12.63 -9.53
N LYS A 31 0.72 -11.42 -10.06
CA LYS A 31 1.39 -11.18 -11.36
C LYS A 31 2.82 -10.63 -11.23
N ALA A 32 3.13 -9.98 -10.10
CA ALA A 32 4.43 -9.40 -9.85
C ALA A 32 5.40 -10.47 -9.33
N SER A 33 6.65 -10.43 -9.79
CA SER A 33 7.73 -11.23 -9.22
C SER A 33 7.95 -10.85 -7.76
N LYS A 34 8.53 -11.77 -6.97
CA LYS A 34 8.86 -11.51 -5.56
C LYS A 34 9.72 -10.24 -5.38
N THR A 35 10.63 -9.99 -6.32
CA THR A 35 11.45 -8.78 -6.37
C THR A 35 10.60 -7.51 -6.56
N GLN A 36 9.63 -7.55 -7.48
CA GLN A 36 8.73 -6.41 -7.71
C GLN A 36 7.84 -6.14 -6.49
N GLN A 37 7.36 -7.17 -5.81
CA GLN A 37 6.58 -7.01 -4.57
C GLN A 37 7.40 -6.34 -3.47
N MET A 38 8.66 -6.77 -3.30
CA MET A 38 9.59 -6.14 -2.36
C MET A 38 9.87 -4.66 -2.70
N GLN A 39 10.06 -4.34 -3.98
CA GLN A 39 10.25 -2.96 -4.43
C GLN A 39 9.04 -2.09 -4.13
N VAL A 40 7.83 -2.57 -4.43
CA VAL A 40 6.58 -1.85 -4.12
C VAL A 40 6.44 -1.62 -2.60
N LEU A 41 6.72 -2.63 -1.77
CA LEU A 41 6.66 -2.50 -0.32
C LEU A 41 7.69 -1.47 0.20
N HIS A 42 8.90 -1.48 -0.35
CA HIS A 42 9.94 -0.51 -0.03
C HIS A 42 9.49 0.91 -0.39
N ASP A 43 8.97 1.13 -1.60
CA ASP A 43 8.51 2.44 -2.06
C ASP A 43 7.37 2.97 -1.19
N LEU A 44 6.44 2.11 -0.76
CA LEU A 44 5.40 2.47 0.20
C LEU A 44 5.97 2.91 1.55
N CYS A 45 7.01 2.22 2.05
CA CYS A 45 7.70 2.61 3.28
C CYS A 45 8.40 3.97 3.13
N VAL A 46 9.07 4.22 2.01
CA VAL A 46 9.73 5.50 1.71
C VAL A 46 8.70 6.64 1.63
N MET A 47 7.58 6.42 0.94
CA MET A 47 6.49 7.40 0.84
C MET A 47 5.88 7.72 2.20
N ALA A 48 5.64 6.70 3.04
CA ALA A 48 5.14 6.91 4.39
C ALA A 48 6.11 7.73 5.26
N LYS A 49 7.42 7.55 5.09
CA LYS A 49 8.45 8.34 5.79
C LYS A 49 8.55 9.78 5.29
N ALA A 50 8.14 10.08 4.06
CA ALA A 50 8.29 11.42 3.47
C ALA A 50 7.58 12.51 4.29
N ASN A 51 6.56 12.15 5.08
CA ASN A 51 5.85 13.06 5.98
C ASN A 51 6.53 13.22 7.37
N GLY A 52 7.78 12.78 7.52
CA GLY A 52 8.61 12.98 8.72
C GLY A 52 8.48 11.90 9.79
N SER A 53 7.35 11.18 9.85
CA SER A 53 7.18 10.00 10.71
C SER A 53 6.07 9.11 10.19
N VAL A 54 6.20 7.80 10.38
CA VAL A 54 5.15 6.84 10.06
C VAL A 54 4.22 6.71 11.26
N THR A 55 2.94 7.01 11.07
CA THR A 55 1.92 6.86 12.11
C THR A 55 1.60 5.39 12.38
N ILE A 56 0.95 5.10 13.52
CA ILE A 56 0.50 3.73 13.87
C ILE A 56 -0.45 3.16 12.81
N ALA A 57 -1.33 4.02 12.26
CA ALA A 57 -2.27 3.62 11.22
C ALA A 57 -1.56 3.25 9.91
N GLU A 58 -0.63 4.08 9.44
CA GLU A 58 0.18 3.80 8.26
C GLU A 58 1.04 2.54 8.46
N ARG A 59 1.60 2.37 9.66
CA ARG A 59 2.36 1.17 10.02
C ARG A 59 1.51 -0.10 9.92
N SER A 60 0.29 -0.06 10.43
CA SER A 60 -0.63 -1.20 10.35
C SER A 60 -0.99 -1.58 8.91
N VAL A 61 -1.15 -0.59 8.02
CA VAL A 61 -1.38 -0.81 6.59
C VAL A 61 -0.15 -1.43 5.91
N LEU A 62 1.06 -0.94 6.21
CA LEU A 62 2.31 -1.48 5.68
C LEU A 62 2.55 -2.93 6.12
N ASP A 63 2.33 -3.24 7.41
CA ASP A 63 2.47 -4.60 7.93
C ASP A 63 1.43 -5.55 7.31
N SER A 64 0.18 -5.11 7.15
CA SER A 64 -0.86 -5.90 6.48
C SER A 64 -0.52 -6.17 5.00
N THR A 65 0.08 -5.18 4.34
CA THR A 65 0.56 -5.31 2.94
C THR A 65 1.71 -6.30 2.84
N ALA A 66 2.67 -6.25 3.78
CA ALA A 66 3.78 -7.20 3.85
C ALA A 66 3.29 -8.64 4.05
N VAL A 67 2.33 -8.84 4.97
CA VAL A 67 1.69 -10.15 5.18
C VAL A 67 1.00 -10.65 3.91
N ALA A 68 0.25 -9.79 3.21
CA ALA A 68 -0.40 -10.15 1.95
C ALA A 68 0.61 -10.57 0.86
N MET A 69 1.80 -9.94 0.84
CA MET A 69 2.91 -10.28 -0.07
C MET A 69 3.76 -11.47 0.41
N SER A 70 3.44 -12.08 1.55
CA SER A 70 4.30 -13.10 2.20
C SER A 70 5.73 -12.60 2.48
N ILE A 71 5.87 -11.30 2.78
CA ILE A 71 7.12 -10.65 3.17
C ILE A 71 7.10 -10.47 4.69
N PRO A 72 8.20 -10.78 5.41
CA PRO A 72 8.30 -10.53 6.84
C PRO A 72 8.07 -9.06 7.19
N THR A 73 7.23 -8.79 8.20
CA THR A 73 6.99 -7.42 8.72
C THR A 73 8.25 -6.79 9.31
N THR A 74 9.28 -7.58 9.61
CA THR A 74 10.61 -7.08 9.96
C THR A 74 11.24 -6.22 8.87
N VAL A 75 10.91 -6.47 7.59
CA VAL A 75 11.35 -5.64 6.46
C VAL A 75 10.73 -4.24 6.54
N VAL A 76 9.45 -4.15 6.93
CA VAL A 76 8.77 -2.85 7.16
C VAL A 76 9.45 -2.10 8.31
N CYS A 77 9.76 -2.79 9.42
CA CYS A 77 10.55 -2.22 10.51
C CYS A 77 11.90 -1.65 10.01
N GLN A 78 12.64 -2.43 9.24
CA GLN A 78 13.96 -2.03 8.73
C GLN A 78 13.85 -0.84 7.77
N ALA A 79 12.88 -0.86 6.84
CA ALA A 79 12.66 0.20 5.88
C ALA A 79 12.30 1.53 6.56
N ILE A 80 11.40 1.47 7.55
CA ILE A 80 10.98 2.63 8.33
C ILE A 80 12.16 3.19 9.13
N ASN A 81 12.91 2.33 9.81
CA ASN A 81 14.03 2.74 10.66
C ASN A 81 15.31 3.09 9.89
N GLY A 82 15.31 2.96 8.55
CA GLY A 82 16.48 3.29 7.72
C GLY A 82 17.62 2.28 7.82
N LEU A 83 17.33 1.05 8.21
CA LEU A 83 18.28 -0.06 8.32
C LEU A 83 18.33 -0.94 7.06
N ILE A 84 17.69 -0.50 5.97
CA ILE A 84 17.85 -1.12 4.66
C ILE A 84 18.86 -0.27 3.88
N GLU A 85 20.14 -0.56 4.07
CA GLU A 85 21.14 -0.33 3.02
C GLU A 85 20.90 -1.43 1.98
N LEU A 86 20.21 -1.10 0.88
CA LEU A 86 20.29 -1.90 -0.33
C LEU A 86 21.57 -1.46 -1.04
N ASP A 87 22.53 -2.40 -1.07
CA ASP A 87 23.84 -2.33 -1.76
C ASP A 87 23.76 -1.64 -3.14
#